data_AF-A0A168QG13-F1
#
_entry.id   AF-A0A168QG13-F1
#
_cell.length_a   1.000
_cell.length_b   1.000
_cell.length_c   1.000
_cell.angle_alpha   90.00
_cell.angle_beta   90.00
_cell.angle_gamma   90.00
#
_symmetry.space_group_name_H-M   'P 1'
#
loop_
_entity.id
_entity.type
_entity.pdbx_description
1 polymer ?
#
loop_
_entity_poly.entity_id
_entity_poly.type
_entity_poly.pdbx_seq_one_letter_code
_entity_poly.pdbx_strand_id
1 'polypeptide(L)'
;IYANLHTNLPHSVMCFQDAPFPKDTPEFPSHTHVMDYLSQLAKDENLLPWIRFSTLVEKAVFENDVWKVSVKSDKKAYTEEFDALVVATGHYAVPYVPDIPGLATLALNKKVQLLHSRDYRRPEEFQGKTILVIGGGSSAIDIVRETSTVANKVYQSVERNPPNVHQVALVNRFSTNDDTGSSCIELKDDTTLADVDVIVFGTGYLYSFPFLPFQKDNLIKTGQKVHHLTQYMFYQSNPTLCFLGLPIRVVPLPLMQRQSIVMARYWSGKIPM
;
A
#
# COMPACT_ATOMS: atom_id res chain seq x y z
N ILE A 1 -6.72 -2.14 5.79
CA ILE A 1 -7.03 -1.12 6.81
C ILE A 1 -7.23 -1.85 8.13
N TYR A 2 -6.68 -1.33 9.22
CA TYR A 2 -6.77 -1.91 10.57
C TYR A 2 -7.75 -1.10 11.44
N ALA A 3 -8.28 -1.72 12.49
CA ALA A 3 -9.49 -1.25 13.18
C ALA A 3 -9.34 0.10 13.86
N ASN A 4 -8.17 0.37 14.45
CA ASN A 4 -7.91 1.60 15.21
C ASN A 4 -7.28 2.71 14.37
N LEU A 5 -7.21 2.55 13.04
CA LEU A 5 -6.55 3.50 12.16
C LEU A 5 -7.20 4.89 12.25
N HIS A 6 -6.37 5.86 12.61
CA HIS A 6 -6.63 7.28 12.42
C HIS A 6 -5.70 7.82 11.33
N THR A 7 -6.09 8.89 10.67
CA THR A 7 -5.24 9.53 9.68
C THR A 7 -3.95 10.02 10.33
N ASN A 8 -2.87 10.03 9.55
CA ASN A 8 -1.60 10.66 9.92
C ASN A 8 -1.49 12.10 9.38
N LEU A 9 -2.61 12.65 8.89
CA LEU A 9 -2.75 13.99 8.34
C LEU A 9 -4.01 14.62 8.93
N PRO A 10 -3.98 15.92 9.30
CA PRO A 10 -5.19 16.64 9.68
C PRO A 10 -6.23 16.61 8.55
N HIS A 11 -7.51 16.49 8.89
CA HIS A 11 -8.58 16.47 7.89
C HIS A 11 -8.61 17.75 7.02
N SER A 12 -8.18 18.88 7.58
CA SER A 12 -8.13 20.19 6.92
C SER A 12 -7.12 20.27 5.78
N VAL A 13 -6.07 19.45 5.80
CA VAL A 13 -5.09 19.36 4.70
C VAL A 13 -5.40 18.18 3.78
N MET A 14 -5.98 17.11 4.31
CA MET A 14 -6.22 15.86 3.59
C MET A 14 -7.37 15.95 2.58
N CYS A 15 -8.36 16.83 2.79
CA CYS A 15 -9.58 16.89 1.98
C CYS A 15 -9.36 17.36 0.53
N PHE A 16 -10.41 17.24 -0.31
CA PHE A 16 -10.43 17.93 -1.60
C PHE A 16 -10.58 19.44 -1.36
N GLN A 17 -10.04 20.27 -2.23
CA GLN A 17 -9.99 21.72 -2.01
C GLN A 17 -11.39 22.36 -1.94
N ASP A 18 -12.34 21.78 -2.65
CA ASP A 18 -13.73 22.21 -2.82
C ASP A 18 -14.74 21.35 -2.03
N ALA A 19 -14.28 20.31 -1.34
CA ALA A 19 -15.12 19.47 -0.48
C ALA A 19 -14.45 19.31 0.91
N PRO A 20 -14.67 20.23 1.85
CA PRO A 20 -14.14 20.08 3.20
C PRO A 20 -14.86 18.97 3.97
N PHE A 21 -14.17 18.38 4.96
CA PHE A 21 -14.83 17.51 5.94
C PHE A 21 -15.89 18.28 6.75
N PRO A 22 -16.92 17.59 7.29
CA PRO A 22 -17.87 18.18 8.23
C PRO A 22 -17.17 18.88 9.42
N LYS A 23 -17.75 19.97 9.92
CA LYS A 23 -17.13 20.83 10.96
C LYS A 23 -16.75 20.09 12.25
N ASP A 24 -17.54 19.09 12.64
CA ASP A 24 -17.34 18.35 13.89
C ASP A 24 -16.40 17.13 13.73
N THR A 25 -15.74 17.00 12.57
CA THR A 25 -14.76 15.93 12.34
C THR A 25 -13.54 16.12 13.25
N PRO A 26 -13.05 15.08 13.96
CA PRO A 26 -11.82 15.16 14.72
C PRO A 26 -10.63 15.59 13.86
N GLU A 27 -9.64 16.28 14.43
CA GLU A 27 -8.47 16.78 13.69
C GLU A 27 -7.80 15.67 12.85
N PHE A 28 -7.57 14.51 13.48
CA PHE A 28 -7.08 13.29 12.84
C PHE A 28 -8.21 12.25 12.82
N PRO A 29 -9.07 12.24 11.79
CA PRO A 29 -10.24 11.37 11.76
C PRO A 29 -9.89 9.88 11.76
N SER A 30 -10.80 9.05 12.25
CA SER A 30 -10.72 7.59 12.07
C SER A 30 -10.96 7.19 10.60
N HIS A 31 -10.58 5.97 10.24
CA HIS A 31 -10.83 5.44 8.90
C HIS A 31 -12.32 5.42 8.50
N THR A 32 -13.26 5.37 9.46
CA THR A 32 -14.70 5.42 9.18
C THR A 32 -15.15 6.81 8.74
N HIS A 33 -14.67 7.87 9.40
CA HIS A 33 -14.94 9.25 8.96
C HIS A 33 -14.45 9.49 7.53
N VAL A 34 -13.29 8.95 7.16
CA VAL A 34 -12.75 9.06 5.78
C VAL A 34 -13.63 8.31 4.78
N MET A 35 -14.08 7.10 5.13
CA MET A 35 -15.01 6.33 4.29
C MET A 35 -16.33 7.07 4.09
N ASP A 36 -16.91 7.64 5.15
CA ASP A 36 -18.16 8.38 5.09
C ASP A 36 -18.01 9.63 4.23
N TYR A 37 -16.92 10.38 4.40
CA TYR A 37 -16.59 11.55 3.57
C TYR A 37 -16.49 11.20 2.08
N LEU A 38 -15.73 10.15 1.72
CA LEU A 38 -15.59 9.75 0.31
C LEU A 38 -16.91 9.20 -0.27
N SER A 39 -17.67 8.46 0.53
CA SER A 39 -18.96 7.90 0.13
C SER A 39 -20.00 8.99 -0.07
N GLN A 40 -20.01 10.01 0.79
CA GLN A 40 -20.92 11.14 0.66
C GLN A 40 -20.56 11.99 -0.56
N LEU A 41 -19.28 12.29 -0.76
CA LEU A 41 -18.80 13.00 -1.94
C LEU A 41 -19.21 12.31 -3.24
N ALA A 42 -19.06 10.97 -3.32
CA ALA A 42 -19.46 10.22 -4.50
C ALA A 42 -20.97 10.29 -4.79
N LYS A 43 -21.80 10.48 -3.75
CA LYS A 43 -23.25 10.68 -3.89
C LYS A 43 -23.57 12.11 -4.30
N ASP A 44 -22.99 13.10 -3.63
CA ASP A 44 -23.23 14.52 -3.86
C ASP A 44 -22.84 14.93 -5.29
N GLU A 45 -21.72 14.38 -5.78
CA GLU A 45 -21.23 14.59 -7.15
C GLU A 45 -21.86 13.64 -8.18
N ASN A 46 -22.86 12.83 -7.78
CA ASN A 46 -23.56 11.87 -8.63
C ASN A 46 -22.63 10.95 -9.44
N LEU A 47 -21.57 10.44 -8.79
CA LEU A 47 -20.57 9.58 -9.43
C LEU A 47 -21.01 8.11 -9.51
N LEU A 48 -21.89 7.67 -8.61
CA LEU A 48 -22.29 6.26 -8.49
C LEU A 48 -22.83 5.63 -9.79
N PRO A 49 -23.63 6.31 -10.63
CA PRO A 49 -24.09 5.75 -11.91
C PRO A 49 -22.96 5.43 -12.90
N TRP A 50 -21.78 6.04 -12.73
CA TRP A 50 -20.61 5.85 -13.59
C TRP A 50 -19.67 4.74 -13.08
N ILE A 51 -19.95 4.15 -11.91
CA ILE A 51 -19.10 3.14 -11.28
C ILE A 51 -19.73 1.76 -11.47
N ARG A 52 -18.94 0.83 -12.02
CA ARG A 52 -19.30 -0.59 -12.09
C ARG A 52 -18.65 -1.34 -10.93
N PHE A 53 -19.38 -1.48 -9.83
CA PHE A 53 -18.94 -2.27 -8.68
C PHE A 53 -18.85 -3.76 -9.03
N SER A 54 -18.13 -4.53 -8.18
CA SER A 54 -17.92 -5.99 -8.37
C SER A 54 -17.46 -6.37 -9.78
N THR A 55 -16.58 -5.55 -10.37
CA THR A 55 -16.08 -5.72 -11.74
C THR A 55 -14.56 -5.63 -11.72
N LEU A 56 -13.89 -6.76 -11.95
CA LEU A 56 -12.44 -6.87 -12.01
C LEU A 56 -11.96 -6.58 -13.44
N VAL A 57 -11.01 -5.66 -13.60
CA VAL A 57 -10.27 -5.51 -14.85
C VAL A 57 -9.20 -6.59 -14.91
N GLU A 58 -9.32 -7.51 -15.86
CA GLU A 58 -8.37 -8.61 -16.04
C GLU A 58 -7.24 -8.24 -17.00
N LYS A 59 -7.56 -7.45 -18.04
CA LYS A 59 -6.59 -7.06 -19.07
C LYS A 59 -6.97 -5.74 -19.72
N ALA A 60 -5.98 -4.92 -20.04
CA ALA A 60 -6.13 -3.75 -20.89
C ALA A 60 -5.00 -3.70 -21.93
N VAL A 61 -5.35 -3.69 -23.21
CA VAL A 61 -4.40 -3.68 -24.33
C VAL A 61 -4.76 -2.56 -25.29
N PHE A 62 -3.75 -1.88 -25.82
CA PHE A 62 -3.94 -0.88 -26.87
C PHE A 62 -3.73 -1.54 -28.23
N GLU A 63 -4.79 -1.63 -29.04
CA GLU A 63 -4.81 -2.26 -30.37
C GLU A 63 -5.74 -1.46 -31.29
N ASN A 64 -5.36 -1.25 -32.55
CA ASN A 64 -6.17 -0.51 -33.53
C ASN A 64 -6.60 0.89 -33.02
N ASP A 65 -5.66 1.61 -32.39
CA ASP A 65 -5.85 2.95 -31.83
C ASP A 65 -6.89 3.07 -30.69
N VAL A 66 -7.30 1.95 -30.08
CA VAL A 66 -8.23 1.91 -28.93
C VAL A 66 -7.71 1.03 -27.80
N TRP A 67 -8.14 1.34 -26.58
CA TRP A 67 -7.95 0.48 -25.41
C TRP A 67 -9.05 -0.57 -25.34
N LYS A 68 -8.70 -1.84 -25.53
CA LYS A 68 -9.56 -2.98 -25.25
C LYS A 68 -9.40 -3.40 -23.80
N VAL A 69 -10.43 -3.19 -22.99
CA VAL A 69 -10.44 -3.51 -21.56
C VAL A 69 -11.33 -4.72 -21.32
N SER A 70 -10.71 -5.85 -21.00
CA SER A 70 -11.39 -7.09 -20.60
C SER A 70 -11.67 -7.07 -19.12
N VAL A 71 -12.93 -7.31 -18.77
CA VAL A 71 -13.41 -7.32 -17.40
C VAL A 71 -14.17 -8.59 -17.07
N LYS A 72 -14.14 -8.95 -15.79
CA LYS A 72 -14.90 -10.03 -15.19
C LYS A 72 -15.76 -9.49 -14.06
N SER A 73 -17.06 -9.69 -14.18
CA SER A 73 -18.05 -9.42 -13.13
C SER A 73 -18.65 -10.75 -12.65
N ASP A 74 -19.40 -10.71 -11.55
CA ASP A 74 -20.06 -11.89 -10.97
C ASP A 74 -20.97 -12.64 -11.96
N LYS A 75 -21.46 -11.96 -13.00
CA LYS A 75 -22.46 -12.49 -13.94
C LYS A 75 -21.92 -12.73 -15.35
N LYS A 76 -20.82 -12.07 -15.74
CA LYS A 76 -20.30 -12.11 -17.11
C LYS A 76 -18.86 -11.62 -17.21
N ALA A 77 -18.13 -12.16 -18.18
CA ALA A 77 -16.89 -11.60 -18.69
C ALA A 77 -17.14 -10.96 -20.06
N TYR A 78 -16.57 -9.79 -20.31
CA TYR A 78 -16.72 -9.07 -21.57
C TYR A 78 -15.56 -8.10 -21.80
N THR A 79 -15.45 -7.57 -23.01
CA THR A 79 -14.47 -6.53 -23.38
C THR A 79 -15.19 -5.29 -23.87
N GLU A 80 -14.73 -4.12 -23.46
CA GLU A 80 -15.19 -2.82 -23.96
C GLU A 80 -14.00 -2.01 -24.50
N GLU A 81 -14.29 -1.11 -25.43
CA GLU A 81 -13.29 -0.25 -26.09
C GLU A 81 -13.38 1.18 -25.55
N PHE A 82 -12.22 1.82 -25.38
CA PHE A 82 -12.08 3.18 -24.87
C PHE A 82 -10.98 3.94 -25.61
N ASP A 83 -11.14 5.25 -25.76
CA ASP A 83 -10.11 6.11 -26.37
C ASP A 83 -8.91 6.33 -25.43
N ALA A 84 -9.14 6.28 -24.12
CA ALA A 84 -8.14 6.54 -23.09
C ALA A 84 -8.36 5.68 -21.85
N LEU A 85 -7.27 5.44 -21.11
CA LEU A 85 -7.25 4.62 -19.90
C LEU A 85 -6.61 5.37 -18.73
N VAL A 86 -7.35 5.49 -17.63
CA VAL A 86 -6.82 6.00 -16.35
C VAL A 86 -6.63 4.84 -15.39
N VAL A 87 -5.41 4.67 -14.90
CA VAL A 87 -5.07 3.71 -13.85
C VAL A 87 -5.05 4.41 -12.50
N ALA A 88 -6.07 4.12 -11.69
CA ALA A 88 -6.24 4.64 -10.33
C ALA A 88 -6.42 3.52 -9.29
N THR A 89 -5.78 2.36 -9.51
CA THR A 89 -5.91 1.16 -8.67
C THR A 89 -5.14 1.22 -7.35
N GLY A 90 -4.42 2.31 -7.10
CA GLY A 90 -3.51 2.45 -5.97
C GLY A 90 -2.27 1.55 -6.06
N HIS A 91 -1.45 1.57 -5.02
CA HIS A 91 -0.15 0.88 -4.99
C HIS A 91 0.19 0.28 -3.60
N TYR A 92 -0.81 0.11 -2.74
CA TYR A 92 -0.67 -0.50 -1.41
C TYR A 92 -1.35 -1.88 -1.32
N ALA A 93 -1.31 -2.65 -2.41
CA ALA A 93 -1.91 -3.98 -2.50
C ALA A 93 -0.89 -5.12 -2.44
N VAL A 94 0.25 -5.01 -3.14
CA VAL A 94 1.29 -6.05 -3.21
C VAL A 94 2.33 -5.80 -2.12
N PRO A 95 2.44 -6.65 -1.09
CA PRO A 95 3.45 -6.51 -0.04
C PRO A 95 4.87 -6.54 -0.58
N TYR A 96 5.75 -5.70 -0.05
CA TYR A 96 7.19 -5.89 -0.21
C TYR A 96 7.74 -6.63 1.00
N VAL A 97 8.23 -7.86 0.80
CA VAL A 97 8.97 -8.62 1.81
C VAL A 97 10.42 -8.74 1.32
N PRO A 98 11.41 -8.24 2.07
CA PRO A 98 12.81 -8.32 1.65
C PRO A 98 13.29 -9.77 1.63
N ASP A 99 14.15 -10.08 0.67
CA ASP A 99 14.82 -11.38 0.58
C ASP A 99 15.93 -11.45 1.65
N ILE A 100 15.57 -11.90 2.84
CA ILE A 100 16.47 -12.07 3.98
C ILE A 100 16.89 -13.55 4.02
N PRO A 101 18.21 -13.85 4.11
CA PRO A 101 18.68 -15.23 4.20
C PRO A 101 17.97 -16.03 5.30
N GLY A 102 17.53 -17.23 4.95
CA GLY A 102 16.81 -18.14 5.86
C GLY A 102 15.32 -17.85 6.05
N LEU A 103 14.79 -16.75 5.49
CA LEU A 103 13.36 -16.44 5.59
C LEU A 103 12.47 -17.52 4.97
N ALA A 104 12.88 -18.09 3.83
CA ALA A 104 12.14 -19.18 3.18
C ALA A 104 12.03 -20.42 4.07
N THR A 105 13.11 -20.79 4.77
CA THR A 105 13.12 -21.88 5.74
C THR A 105 12.26 -21.54 6.96
N LEU A 106 12.39 -20.31 7.49
CA LEU A 106 11.56 -19.85 8.60
C LEU A 106 10.07 -19.87 8.28
N ALA A 107 9.68 -19.56 7.03
CA ALA A 107 8.28 -19.59 6.61
C ALA A 107 7.65 -20.99 6.67
N LEU A 108 8.46 -22.05 6.67
CA LEU A 108 7.99 -23.42 6.87
C LEU A 108 7.81 -23.78 8.37
N ASN A 109 8.38 -22.98 9.28
CA ASN A 109 8.27 -23.18 10.71
C ASN A 109 6.90 -22.72 11.23
N LYS A 110 6.05 -23.67 11.63
CA LYS A 110 4.70 -23.40 12.15
C LYS A 110 4.67 -22.69 13.51
N LYS A 111 5.80 -22.60 14.22
CA LYS A 111 5.90 -21.90 15.52
C LYS A 111 6.04 -20.39 15.37
N VAL A 112 6.44 -19.89 14.20
CA VAL A 112 6.64 -18.46 13.95
C VAL A 112 5.63 -17.98 12.91
N GLN A 113 4.78 -17.05 13.31
CA GLN A 113 3.83 -16.43 12.41
C GLN A 113 4.50 -15.30 11.61
N LEU A 114 4.44 -15.35 10.28
CA LEU A 114 4.89 -14.27 9.41
C LEU A 114 3.69 -13.46 8.92
N LEU A 115 3.73 -12.15 9.11
CA LEU A 115 2.69 -11.21 8.67
C LEU A 115 3.31 -10.05 7.93
N HIS A 116 2.60 -9.49 6.95
CA HIS A 116 2.88 -8.13 6.47
C HIS A 116 1.95 -7.13 7.15
N SER A 117 2.36 -5.87 7.26
CA SER A 117 1.52 -4.77 7.79
C SER A 117 0.16 -4.63 7.10
N ARG A 118 0.06 -5.10 5.85
CA ARG A 118 -1.21 -5.21 5.08
C ARG A 118 -2.24 -6.11 5.77
N ASP A 119 -1.78 -7.15 6.45
CA ASP A 119 -2.60 -8.21 7.01
C ASP A 119 -2.91 -7.96 8.50
N TYR A 120 -2.24 -6.98 9.13
CA TYR A 120 -2.58 -6.50 10.47
C TYR A 120 -4.02 -5.96 10.54
N ARG A 121 -4.77 -6.34 11.58
CA ARG A 121 -6.15 -5.89 11.79
C ARG A 121 -6.39 -5.28 13.15
N ARG A 122 -5.95 -5.95 14.22
CA ARG A 122 -6.17 -5.50 15.60
C ARG A 122 -5.04 -5.96 16.53
N PRO A 123 -4.76 -5.23 17.62
CA PRO A 123 -3.69 -5.59 18.54
C PRO A 123 -4.00 -6.85 19.36
N GLU A 124 -5.26 -7.19 19.65
CA GLU A 124 -5.62 -8.30 20.55
C GLU A 124 -5.12 -9.67 20.04
N GLU A 125 -4.91 -9.83 18.74
CA GLU A 125 -4.31 -11.03 18.11
C GLU A 125 -2.86 -11.30 18.56
N PHE A 126 -2.25 -10.32 19.22
CA PHE A 126 -0.87 -10.31 19.68
C PHE A 126 -0.74 -10.39 21.21
N GLN A 127 -1.85 -10.58 21.93
CA GLN A 127 -1.87 -10.66 23.39
C GLN A 127 -0.86 -11.71 23.91
N GLY A 128 0.06 -11.27 24.78
CA GLY A 128 1.05 -12.14 25.42
C GLY A 128 2.15 -12.69 24.50
N LYS A 129 2.20 -12.28 23.23
CA LYS A 129 3.23 -12.73 22.26
C LYS A 129 4.50 -11.89 22.32
N THR A 130 5.62 -12.46 21.91
CA THR A 130 6.85 -11.76 21.57
C THR A 130 6.89 -11.47 20.08
N ILE A 131 7.01 -10.19 19.71
CA ILE A 131 6.83 -9.72 18.34
C ILE A 131 8.10 -9.04 17.85
N LEU A 132 8.47 -9.28 16.60
CA LEU A 132 9.45 -8.49 15.87
C LEU A 132 8.77 -7.73 14.72
N VAL A 133 8.81 -6.40 14.77
CA VAL A 133 8.37 -5.55 13.66
C VAL A 133 9.60 -5.10 12.86
N ILE A 134 9.65 -5.43 11.56
CA ILE A 134 10.74 -5.05 10.66
C ILE A 134 10.30 -3.83 9.85
N GLY A 135 10.96 -2.68 10.08
CA GLY A 135 10.68 -1.42 9.39
C GLY A 135 10.37 -0.24 10.31
N GLY A 136 10.53 0.96 9.77
CA GLY A 136 10.36 2.24 10.49
C GLY A 136 9.41 3.22 9.81
N GLY A 137 8.61 2.78 8.84
CA GLY A 137 7.56 3.59 8.23
C GLY A 137 6.34 3.77 9.14
N SER A 138 5.38 4.60 8.74
CA SER A 138 4.18 4.92 9.53
C SER A 138 3.44 3.66 10.01
N SER A 139 3.19 2.68 9.13
CA SER A 139 2.51 1.44 9.52
C SER A 139 3.29 0.64 10.57
N ALA A 140 4.61 0.60 10.49
CA ALA A 140 5.43 -0.12 11.46
C ALA A 140 5.37 0.56 12.84
N ILE A 141 5.44 1.90 12.85
CA ILE A 141 5.34 2.70 14.08
C ILE A 141 3.96 2.51 14.73
N ASP A 142 2.88 2.51 13.96
CA ASP A 142 1.52 2.27 14.48
C ASP A 142 1.38 0.87 15.07
N ILE A 143 1.86 -0.15 14.35
CA ILE A 143 1.81 -1.54 14.83
C ILE A 143 2.61 -1.70 16.12
N VAL A 144 3.83 -1.15 16.20
CA VAL A 144 4.64 -1.17 17.43
C VAL A 144 3.87 -0.52 18.58
N ARG A 145 3.29 0.67 18.34
CA ARG A 145 2.51 1.42 19.34
C ARG A 145 1.33 0.60 19.85
N GLU A 146 0.47 0.10 18.97
CA GLU A 146 -0.73 -0.66 19.35
C GLU A 146 -0.36 -1.98 20.03
N THR A 147 0.58 -2.74 19.47
CA THR A 147 0.97 -4.05 20.03
C THR A 147 1.72 -3.93 21.36
N SER A 148 2.44 -2.83 21.61
CA SER A 148 3.11 -2.59 22.91
C SER A 148 2.17 -2.57 24.11
N THR A 149 0.87 -2.38 23.90
CA THR A 149 -0.14 -2.35 24.97
C THR A 149 -0.66 -3.74 25.39
N VAL A 150 -0.41 -4.78 24.57
CA VAL A 150 -1.00 -6.13 24.74
C VAL A 150 0.02 -7.27 24.63
N ALA A 151 1.10 -7.06 23.88
CA ALA A 151 2.16 -8.03 23.67
C ALA A 151 3.00 -8.23 24.94
N ASN A 152 3.61 -9.39 25.09
CA ASN A 152 4.60 -9.63 26.15
C ASN A 152 5.88 -8.82 25.89
N LYS A 153 6.32 -8.77 24.63
CA LYS A 153 7.51 -8.01 24.22
C LYS A 153 7.43 -7.61 22.76
N VAL A 154 7.86 -6.39 22.43
CA VAL A 154 7.90 -5.87 21.06
C VAL A 154 9.30 -5.40 20.72
N TYR A 155 9.92 -6.02 19.71
CA TYR A 155 11.14 -5.56 19.08
C TYR A 155 10.81 -4.78 17.82
N GLN A 156 11.54 -3.71 17.56
CA GLN A 156 11.47 -2.99 16.29
C GLN A 156 12.84 -2.93 15.64
N SER A 157 12.96 -3.51 14.45
CA SER A 157 14.19 -3.54 13.65
C SER A 157 14.20 -2.38 12.66
N VAL A 158 15.08 -1.39 12.92
CA VAL A 158 15.21 -0.16 12.14
C VAL A 158 16.68 0.26 11.99
N GLU A 159 16.96 1.09 10.99
CA GLU A 159 18.31 1.54 10.65
C GLU A 159 18.86 2.64 11.60
N ARG A 160 18.04 3.15 12.53
CA ARG A 160 18.43 4.23 13.45
C ARG A 160 18.17 3.83 14.89
N ASN A 161 19.23 3.78 15.69
CA ASN A 161 19.15 3.74 17.15
C ASN A 161 19.64 5.08 17.71
N PRO A 162 18.76 6.05 18.00
CA PRO A 162 19.14 7.15 18.88
C PRO A 162 19.58 6.58 20.23
N PRO A 163 20.58 7.17 20.92
CA PRO A 163 20.94 6.73 22.25
C PRO A 163 19.71 6.78 23.18
N ASN A 164 19.51 5.72 23.98
CA ASN A 164 18.39 5.50 24.91
C ASN A 164 17.04 5.08 24.30
N VAL A 165 17.00 4.64 23.04
CA VAL A 165 15.82 3.98 22.45
C VAL A 165 16.10 2.48 22.30
N HIS A 166 15.26 1.62 22.90
CA HIS A 166 15.39 0.16 22.83
C HIS A 166 14.86 -0.39 21.49
N GLN A 167 15.53 -0.03 20.40
CA GLN A 167 15.36 -0.61 19.07
C GLN A 167 16.47 -1.62 18.79
N VAL A 168 16.20 -2.60 17.93
CA VAL A 168 17.17 -3.62 17.55
C VAL A 168 17.75 -3.30 16.18
N ALA A 169 18.99 -3.75 15.93
CA ALA A 169 19.62 -3.60 14.62
C ALA A 169 18.81 -4.28 13.50
N LEU A 170 19.17 -3.98 12.25
CA LEU A 170 18.55 -4.62 11.09
C LEU A 170 18.75 -6.13 11.15
N VAL A 171 17.71 -6.88 10.75
CA VAL A 171 17.82 -8.33 10.61
C VAL A 171 18.86 -8.67 9.54
N ASN A 172 19.81 -9.52 9.91
CA ASN A 172 20.83 -10.05 9.01
C ASN A 172 20.36 -11.38 8.39
N ARG A 173 19.85 -12.31 9.21
CA ARG A 173 19.32 -13.60 8.76
C ARG A 173 18.39 -14.24 9.78
N PHE A 174 17.65 -15.24 9.29
CA PHE A 174 16.89 -16.17 10.12
C PHE A 174 17.57 -17.54 10.11
N SER A 175 17.58 -18.21 11.24
CA SER A 175 17.99 -19.60 11.37
C SER A 175 16.93 -20.39 12.14
N THR A 176 16.74 -21.65 11.75
CA THR A 176 15.82 -22.58 12.40
C THR A 176 16.56 -23.85 12.72
N ASN A 177 16.36 -24.38 13.92
CA ASN A 177 16.81 -25.71 14.29
C ASN A 177 15.71 -26.71 13.93
N ASP A 178 16.01 -27.65 13.04
CA ASP A 178 15.02 -28.61 12.52
C ASP A 178 14.57 -29.62 13.59
N ASP A 179 15.44 -29.96 14.56
CA ASP A 179 15.14 -30.93 15.61
C ASP A 179 14.20 -30.35 16.68
N THR A 180 14.41 -29.09 17.05
CA THR A 180 13.63 -28.43 18.13
C THR A 180 12.52 -27.53 17.59
N GLY A 181 12.60 -27.13 16.32
CA GLY A 181 11.79 -26.09 15.70
C GLY A 181 12.05 -24.69 16.27
N SER A 182 13.11 -24.48 17.06
CA SER A 182 13.45 -23.15 17.59
C SER A 182 13.98 -22.25 16.49
N SER A 183 13.58 -20.99 16.49
CA SER A 183 14.10 -19.96 15.59
C SER A 183 15.09 -19.04 16.32
N CYS A 184 16.10 -18.59 15.58
CA CYS A 184 17.02 -17.54 16.00
C CYS A 184 17.08 -16.48 14.90
N ILE A 185 17.10 -15.22 15.30
CA ILE A 185 17.16 -14.06 14.41
C ILE A 185 18.49 -13.38 14.68
N GLU A 186 19.40 -13.44 13.72
CA GLU A 186 20.68 -12.76 13.81
C GLU A 186 20.53 -11.34 13.28
N LEU A 187 21.02 -10.37 14.03
CA LEU A 187 20.98 -8.96 13.70
C LEU A 187 22.35 -8.50 13.15
N LYS A 188 22.38 -7.37 12.46
CA LYS A 188 23.61 -6.86 11.83
C LYS A 188 24.70 -6.40 12.81
N ASP A 189 24.39 -6.26 14.08
CA ASP A 189 25.34 -5.94 15.16
C ASP A 189 25.79 -7.20 15.92
N ASP A 190 25.62 -8.37 15.32
CA ASP A 190 25.94 -9.69 15.85
C ASP A 190 25.13 -10.11 17.10
N THR A 191 24.16 -9.29 17.53
CA THR A 191 23.20 -9.68 18.56
C THR A 191 22.12 -10.61 17.97
N THR A 192 21.48 -11.38 18.84
CA THR A 192 20.46 -12.35 18.43
C THR A 192 19.16 -12.18 19.19
N LEU A 193 18.05 -12.53 18.53
CA LEU A 193 16.74 -12.66 19.16
C LEU A 193 16.29 -14.12 19.06
N ALA A 194 15.74 -14.63 20.16
CA ALA A 194 15.09 -15.94 20.24
C ALA A 194 13.64 -15.77 20.70
N ASP A 195 12.86 -16.86 20.62
CA ASP A 195 11.49 -16.94 21.15
C ASP A 195 10.54 -15.86 20.61
N VAL A 196 10.69 -15.52 19.32
CA VAL A 196 9.78 -14.61 18.62
C VAL A 196 8.61 -15.40 18.05
N ASP A 197 7.40 -15.11 18.52
CA ASP A 197 6.16 -15.76 18.09
C ASP A 197 5.67 -15.20 16.75
N VAL A 198 5.85 -13.90 16.52
CA VAL A 198 5.33 -13.21 15.33
C VAL A 198 6.34 -12.23 14.75
N ILE A 199 6.54 -12.30 13.43
CA ILE A 199 7.33 -11.32 12.68
C ILE A 199 6.38 -10.54 11.77
N VAL A 200 6.39 -9.22 11.90
CA VAL A 200 5.57 -8.31 11.10
C VAL A 200 6.46 -7.47 10.18
N PHE A 201 6.29 -7.65 8.88
CA PHE A 201 6.95 -6.86 7.84
C PHE A 201 6.22 -5.53 7.64
N GLY A 202 6.79 -4.46 8.20
CA GLY A 202 6.40 -3.06 7.99
C GLY A 202 7.18 -2.40 6.85
N THR A 203 7.47 -3.16 5.80
CA THR A 203 8.45 -2.83 4.74
C THR A 203 7.83 -2.19 3.50
N GLY A 204 6.52 -1.96 3.49
CA GLY A 204 5.84 -1.24 2.42
C GLY A 204 5.38 -2.15 1.28
N TYR A 205 5.26 -1.61 0.08
CA TYR A 205 4.53 -2.25 -1.02
C TYR A 205 5.25 -2.06 -2.35
N LEU A 206 4.84 -2.86 -3.33
CA LEU A 206 5.27 -2.76 -4.71
C LEU A 206 4.14 -2.24 -5.60
N TYR A 207 4.48 -1.38 -6.55
CA TYR A 207 3.62 -1.06 -7.69
C TYR A 207 3.39 -2.31 -8.53
N SER A 208 2.15 -2.54 -8.90
CA SER A 208 1.74 -3.67 -9.73
C SER A 208 0.47 -3.29 -10.49
N PHE A 209 0.46 -3.50 -11.80
CA PHE A 209 -0.75 -3.34 -12.61
C PHE A 209 -0.89 -4.57 -13.54
N PRO A 210 -1.22 -5.75 -12.97
CA PRO A 210 -1.10 -7.04 -13.67
C PRO A 210 -1.98 -7.15 -14.92
N PHE A 211 -2.97 -6.26 -15.06
CA PHE A 211 -3.83 -6.14 -16.23
C PHE A 211 -3.16 -5.46 -17.44
N LEU A 212 -2.02 -4.79 -17.27
CA LEU A 212 -1.24 -4.21 -18.37
C LEU A 212 -0.18 -5.23 -18.84
N PRO A 213 -0.19 -5.70 -20.09
CA PRO A 213 0.71 -6.78 -20.53
C PRO A 213 2.17 -6.34 -20.72
N PHE A 214 2.47 -5.03 -20.75
CA PHE A 214 3.78 -4.48 -21.11
C PHE A 214 4.60 -3.97 -19.91
N GLN A 215 4.42 -4.54 -18.70
CA GLN A 215 5.01 -3.95 -17.49
C GLN A 215 6.51 -4.20 -17.32
N LYS A 216 6.96 -5.45 -17.48
CA LYS A 216 8.23 -5.95 -16.90
C LYS A 216 9.48 -5.21 -17.38
N ASP A 217 9.41 -4.66 -18.60
CA ASP A 217 10.54 -3.95 -19.22
C ASP A 217 10.28 -2.45 -19.42
N ASN A 218 9.02 -2.00 -19.44
CA ASN A 218 8.66 -0.60 -19.71
C ASN A 218 8.08 0.15 -18.49
N LEU A 219 7.20 -0.44 -17.69
CA LEU A 219 6.53 0.29 -16.61
C LEU A 219 7.06 -0.08 -15.23
N ILE A 220 7.22 -1.36 -14.94
CA ILE A 220 7.55 -1.89 -13.62
C ILE A 220 8.71 -2.88 -13.75
N LYS A 221 9.89 -2.51 -13.25
CA LYS A 221 11.07 -3.40 -13.23
C LYS A 221 11.15 -4.21 -11.94
N THR A 222 11.24 -3.50 -10.81
CA THR A 222 11.37 -4.10 -9.46
C THR A 222 10.13 -3.94 -8.59
N GLY A 223 9.09 -3.26 -9.10
CA GLY A 223 7.94 -2.86 -8.29
C GLY A 223 8.17 -1.62 -7.42
N GLN A 224 9.39 -1.06 -7.35
CA GLN A 224 9.69 0.08 -6.47
C GLN A 224 9.26 1.44 -7.06
N LYS A 225 9.06 1.51 -8.37
CA LYS A 225 8.60 2.72 -9.08
C LYS A 225 7.95 2.36 -10.41
N VAL A 226 7.18 3.31 -10.93
CA VAL A 226 6.66 3.30 -12.29
C VAL A 226 7.58 4.12 -13.20
N HIS A 227 7.91 3.56 -14.37
CA HIS A 227 8.86 4.10 -15.34
C HIS A 227 8.17 4.69 -16.57
N HIS A 228 8.93 5.46 -17.35
CA HIS A 228 8.50 6.03 -18.64
C HIS A 228 7.22 6.87 -18.54
N LEU A 229 7.14 7.69 -17.49
CA LEU A 229 6.04 8.63 -17.28
C LEU A 229 6.51 10.07 -17.45
N THR A 230 5.70 10.87 -18.14
CA THR A 230 5.80 12.33 -18.16
C THR A 230 4.93 12.90 -17.03
N GLN A 231 5.48 13.87 -16.28
CA GLN A 231 4.82 14.47 -15.11
C GLN A 231 4.36 13.47 -14.04
N TYR A 232 4.99 12.29 -13.96
CA TYR A 232 4.58 11.18 -13.08
C TYR A 232 3.13 10.70 -13.32
N MET A 233 2.58 10.94 -14.51
CA MET A 233 1.18 10.66 -14.85
C MET A 233 1.04 9.92 -16.19
N PHE A 234 1.49 10.52 -17.29
CA PHE A 234 1.19 10.04 -18.64
C PHE A 234 2.27 9.08 -19.13
N TYR A 235 1.87 7.96 -19.72
CA TYR A 235 2.81 7.02 -20.31
C TYR A 235 3.44 7.63 -21.58
N GLN A 236 4.77 7.67 -21.63
CA GLN A 236 5.51 8.37 -22.68
C GLN A 236 5.23 7.82 -24.08
N SER A 237 5.11 6.50 -24.23
CA SER A 237 4.88 5.89 -25.55
C SER A 237 3.43 5.99 -26.01
N ASN A 238 2.49 6.21 -25.09
CA ASN A 238 1.08 6.41 -25.41
C ASN A 238 0.40 7.27 -24.32
N PRO A 239 0.24 8.59 -24.54
CA PRO A 239 -0.28 9.51 -23.53
C PRO A 239 -1.80 9.39 -23.28
N THR A 240 -2.49 8.49 -24.00
CA THR A 240 -3.87 8.08 -23.66
C THR A 240 -3.91 7.14 -22.45
N LEU A 241 -2.76 6.64 -21.97
CA LEU A 241 -2.62 5.97 -20.68
C LEU A 241 -2.10 6.96 -19.63
N CYS A 242 -2.89 7.17 -18.57
CA CYS A 242 -2.54 8.01 -17.44
C CYS A 242 -2.62 7.24 -16.12
N PHE A 243 -1.72 7.52 -15.19
CA PHE A 243 -1.72 7.01 -13.83
C PHE A 243 -2.00 8.14 -12.84
N LEU A 244 -2.88 7.90 -11.86
CA LEU A 244 -3.16 8.85 -10.79
C LEU A 244 -2.72 8.29 -9.44
N GLY A 245 -2.22 9.17 -8.56
CA GLY A 245 -1.86 8.81 -7.19
C GLY A 245 -0.62 7.93 -7.04
N LEU A 246 0.34 8.03 -7.98
CA LEU A 246 1.62 7.32 -7.85
C LEU A 246 2.56 7.91 -6.79
N PRO A 247 2.79 9.23 -6.70
CA PRO A 247 3.76 9.76 -5.75
C PRO A 247 3.47 9.36 -4.30
N ILE A 248 4.52 9.00 -3.56
CA ILE A 248 4.47 8.62 -2.14
C ILE A 248 4.93 9.78 -1.25
N ARG A 249 4.59 9.74 0.04
CA ARG A 249 4.88 10.81 1.02
C ARG A 249 4.28 12.16 0.62
N VAL A 250 3.02 12.10 0.22
CA VAL A 250 2.22 13.23 -0.24
C VAL A 250 0.93 13.32 0.59
N VAL A 251 0.17 14.40 0.38
CA VAL A 251 -1.22 14.49 0.81
C VAL A 251 -2.11 13.94 -0.32
N PRO A 252 -2.74 12.75 -0.18
CA PRO A 252 -3.24 12.01 -1.35
C PRO A 252 -4.38 12.69 -2.12
N LEU A 253 -5.47 13.10 -1.45
CA LEU A 253 -6.64 13.64 -2.16
C LEU A 253 -6.34 14.94 -2.91
N PRO A 254 -5.65 15.95 -2.33
CA PRO A 254 -5.26 17.16 -3.07
C PRO A 254 -4.37 16.87 -4.27
N LEU A 255 -3.39 15.95 -4.12
CA LEU A 255 -2.53 15.58 -5.24
C LEU A 255 -3.36 14.95 -6.36
N MET A 256 -4.18 13.95 -6.03
CA MET A 256 -5.01 13.26 -7.02
C MET A 256 -6.00 14.23 -7.68
N GLN A 257 -6.55 15.20 -6.95
CA GLN A 257 -7.39 16.26 -7.54
C GLN A 257 -6.62 17.06 -8.59
N ARG A 258 -5.40 17.51 -8.27
CA ARG A 258 -4.55 18.26 -9.22
C ARG A 258 -4.20 17.42 -10.44
N GLN A 259 -3.83 16.15 -10.24
CA GLN A 259 -3.53 15.24 -11.34
C GLN A 259 -4.78 15.01 -12.22
N SER A 260 -5.95 14.77 -11.64
CA SER A 260 -7.21 14.63 -12.39
C SER A 260 -7.56 15.87 -13.20
N ILE A 261 -7.33 17.07 -12.64
CA ILE A 261 -7.56 18.33 -13.34
C ILE A 261 -6.61 18.50 -14.55
N VAL A 262 -5.32 18.21 -14.38
CA VAL A 262 -4.32 18.28 -15.46
C VAL A 262 -4.68 17.28 -16.56
N MET A 263 -4.97 16.03 -16.19
CA MET A 263 -5.40 14.97 -17.10
C MET A 263 -6.64 15.37 -17.91
N ALA A 264 -7.69 15.83 -17.23
CA ALA A 264 -8.94 16.23 -17.89
C ALA A 264 -8.73 17.41 -18.85
N ARG A 265 -7.91 18.41 -18.48
CA ARG A 265 -7.61 19.55 -19.36
C ARG A 265 -6.75 19.15 -20.55
N TYR A 266 -5.77 18.28 -20.36
CA TYR A 266 -4.92 17.79 -21.43
C TYR A 266 -5.72 16.96 -22.44
N TRP A 267 -6.46 15.95 -21.99
CA TRP A 267 -7.25 15.09 -22.88
C TRP A 267 -8.43 15.81 -23.54
N SER A 268 -8.92 16.92 -22.98
CA SER A 268 -9.91 17.79 -23.64
C SER A 268 -9.31 18.85 -24.56
N GLY A 269 -7.99 18.85 -24.77
CA GLY A 269 -7.28 19.79 -25.63
C GLY A 269 -7.20 21.23 -25.10
N LYS A 270 -7.50 21.45 -23.81
CA LYS A 270 -7.48 22.78 -23.18
C LYS A 270 -6.09 23.25 -22.79
N ILE A 271 -5.13 22.33 -22.65
CA ILE A 271 -3.72 22.62 -22.39
C ILE A 271 -2.84 21.69 -23.24
N PRO A 272 -1.64 22.11 -23.63
CA PRO A 272 -0.64 21.20 -24.19
C PRO A 272 -0.14 20.23 -23.12
N MET A 273 0.54 19.16 -23.57
CA MET A 273 1.32 18.27 -22.69
C MET A 273 2.50 19.02 -22.07
#